data_AF-A0A1B6YAH0-F1
#
_entry.id   AF-A0A1B6YAH0-F1
#
_cell.length_a   1.000
_cell.length_b   1.000
_cell.length_c   1.000
_cell.angle_alpha   90.00
_cell.angle_beta   90.00
_cell.angle_gamma   90.00
#
_symmetry.space_group_name_H-M   'P 1'
#
loop_
_entity.id
_entity.type
_entity.pdbx_description
1 polymer ?
#
loop_
_entity_poly.entity_id
_entity_poly.type
_entity_poly.pdbx_seq_one_letter_code
_entity_poly.pdbx_strand_id
1 'polypeptide(L)'
;MIGIGFRFLFGADTVHFIGPTLSTSALGLLFPLLEPKQIELDKKSIPRNTIVTNKRDSNFISFAYVVLIIATITWYTCNHLSFSLESEKLVYSAWLGLSTYFISIILTFIKERI
;
A
#
# COMPACT_ATOMS: atom_id res chain seq x y z
N MET A 1 4.76 17.37 -3.24
CA MET A 1 6.06 18.07 -3.23
C MET A 1 6.27 19.04 -2.06
N ILE A 2 5.27 19.36 -1.22
CA ILE A 2 5.41 20.33 -0.12
C ILE A 2 6.22 19.77 1.09
N GLY A 3 6.17 18.45 1.34
CA GLY A 3 6.88 17.84 2.48
C GLY A 3 8.40 17.73 2.33
N ILE A 4 8.94 17.81 1.11
CA ILE A 4 10.40 17.72 0.86
C ILE A 4 11.07 19.07 1.12
N GLY A 5 10.39 20.18 0.82
CA GLY A 5 10.90 21.55 1.05
C GLY A 5 11.04 21.91 2.53
N PHE A 6 10.15 21.41 3.39
CA PHE A 6 10.24 21.63 4.83
C PHE A 6 11.40 20.87 5.50
N ARG A 7 11.86 19.76 4.91
CA ARG A 7 12.96 18.92 5.44
C ARG A 7 14.34 19.55 5.25
N PHE A 8 14.53 20.32 4.17
CA PHE A 8 15.79 21.02 3.91
C PHE A 8 16.02 22.21 4.87
N LEU A 9 14.94 22.80 5.37
CA LEU A 9 14.98 23.95 6.29
C LEU A 9 15.27 23.57 7.75
N PHE A 10 15.09 22.31 8.16
CA PHE A 10 15.15 21.90 9.58
C PHE A 10 16.26 20.90 9.94
N GLY A 11 17.13 20.49 9.01
CA GLY A 11 18.30 19.64 9.33
C GLY A 11 17.94 18.33 10.04
N ALA A 12 16.71 17.84 9.88
CA ALA A 12 16.21 16.67 10.57
C ALA A 12 16.67 15.40 9.84
N ASP A 13 17.30 14.48 10.59
CA ASP A 13 17.80 13.19 10.13
C ASP A 13 16.78 12.49 9.23
N THR A 14 17.07 12.47 7.93
CA THR A 14 16.15 11.98 6.89
C THR A 14 15.82 10.49 7.07
N VAL A 15 16.70 9.77 7.76
CA VAL A 15 16.64 8.32 8.01
C VAL A 15 15.39 7.92 8.81
N HIS A 16 14.97 8.73 9.79
CA HIS A 16 13.77 8.45 10.59
C HIS A 16 12.47 8.47 9.78
N PHE A 17 12.49 9.04 8.58
CA PHE A 17 11.28 9.17 7.77
C PHE A 17 11.19 8.14 6.65
N ILE A 18 12.27 7.42 6.33
CA ILE A 18 12.32 6.52 5.16
C ILE A 18 11.34 5.37 5.31
N GLY A 19 11.39 4.64 6.42
CA GLY A 19 10.51 3.50 6.70
C GLY A 19 9.02 3.86 6.67
N PRO A 20 8.57 4.85 7.46
CA PRO A 20 7.19 5.32 7.44
C PRO A 20 6.72 5.82 6.07
N THR A 21 7.57 6.54 5.33
CA THR A 21 7.22 7.07 4.00
C THR A 21 7.03 5.95 2.97
N LEU A 22 7.93 4.96 2.96
CA LEU A 22 7.84 3.80 2.06
C LEU A 22 6.58 2.97 2.37
N SER A 23 6.30 2.74 3.65
CA SER A 23 5.11 2.00 4.07
C SER A 23 3.81 2.77 3.74
N THR A 24 3.80 4.09 3.86
CA THR A 24 2.66 4.93 3.43
C THR A 24 2.43 4.84 1.92
N SER A 25 3.52 4.84 1.14
CA SER A 25 3.45 4.70 -0.32
C SER A 25 2.91 3.32 -0.71
N ALA A 26 3.31 2.28 0.01
CA ALA A 26 2.79 0.92 -0.16
C ALA A 26 1.27 0.86 0.08
N LEU A 27 0.77 1.46 1.17
CA LEU A 27 -0.66 1.57 1.43
C LEU A 27 -1.40 2.30 0.32
N GLY A 28 -0.85 3.41 -0.18
CA GLY A 28 -1.39 4.16 -1.32
C GLY A 28 -1.55 3.30 -2.58
N LEU A 29 -0.60 2.40 -2.84
CA LEU A 29 -0.69 1.46 -3.95
C LEU A 29 -1.75 0.37 -3.71
N LEU A 30 -2.01 -0.05 -2.46
CA LEU A 30 -2.97 -1.11 -2.15
C LEU A 30 -4.45 -0.68 -2.28
N PHE A 31 -4.76 0.59 -2.04
CA PHE A 31 -6.14 1.10 -2.14
C PHE A 31 -6.83 0.82 -3.50
N PRO A 32 -6.25 1.13 -4.66
CA PRO A 32 -6.86 0.80 -5.96
C PRO A 32 -6.97 -0.71 -6.21
N LEU A 33 -6.26 -1.57 -5.46
CA LEU A 33 -6.44 -3.02 -5.55
C LEU A 33 -7.76 -3.49 -4.94
N LEU A 34 -8.41 -2.68 -4.10
CA LEU A 34 -9.69 -3.04 -3.50
C LEU A 34 -10.89 -2.81 -4.43
N GLU A 35 -10.72 -2.04 -5.51
CA GLU A 35 -11.81 -1.74 -6.43
C GLU A 35 -12.08 -2.91 -7.39
N PRO A 36 -13.32 -3.42 -7.51
CA PRO A 36 -13.63 -4.50 -8.43
C PRO A 36 -13.49 -4.06 -9.89
N LYS A 37 -12.94 -4.95 -10.72
CA LYS A 37 -12.80 -4.68 -12.16
C LYS A 37 -14.18 -4.75 -12.81
N GLN A 38 -14.62 -3.65 -13.42
CA GLN A 38 -15.91 -3.62 -14.11
C GLN A 38 -15.82 -4.45 -15.40
N ILE A 39 -16.57 -5.54 -15.46
CA ILE A 39 -16.71 -6.32 -16.69
C ILE A 39 -17.76 -5.60 -17.55
N GLU A 40 -17.36 -5.09 -18.72
CA GLU A 40 -18.28 -4.59 -19.73
C GLU A 40 -19.07 -5.76 -20.33
N LEU A 41 -20.13 -6.18 -19.64
CA LEU A 41 -21.11 -7.08 -20.23
C LEU A 41 -22.06 -6.28 -21.11
N ASP A 42 -22.33 -6.84 -22.29
CA ASP A 42 -23.23 -6.28 -23.29
C ASP A 42 -24.58 -5.91 -22.63
N LYS A 43 -24.92 -4.61 -22.67
CA LYS A 43 -25.96 -3.94 -21.85
C LYS A 43 -27.40 -4.44 -22.11
N LYS A 44 -27.59 -5.50 -22.89
CA LYS A 44 -28.89 -5.99 -23.34
C LYS A 44 -29.57 -7.00 -22.41
N SER A 45 -28.86 -7.59 -21.43
CA SER A 45 -29.43 -8.69 -20.61
C SER A 45 -29.29 -8.58 -19.09
N ILE A 46 -28.73 -7.48 -18.57
CA ILE A 46 -28.42 -7.36 -17.13
C ILE A 46 -29.19 -6.17 -16.52
N PRO A 47 -29.88 -6.32 -15.37
CA PRO A 47 -30.58 -5.23 -14.71
C PRO A 47 -29.62 -4.09 -14.36
N ARG A 48 -30.08 -2.84 -14.57
CA ARG A 48 -29.35 -1.62 -14.18
C ARG A 48 -28.86 -1.77 -12.74
N ASN A 49 -27.60 -1.42 -12.49
CA ASN A 49 -26.91 -1.45 -11.19
C ASN A 49 -26.32 -2.78 -10.71
N THR A 50 -26.21 -3.80 -11.57
CA THR A 50 -25.56 -5.07 -11.17
C THR A 50 -24.08 -5.07 -11.56
N ILE A 51 -23.19 -4.97 -10.56
CA ILE A 51 -21.75 -5.13 -10.77
C ILE A 51 -21.47 -6.62 -10.91
N VAL A 52 -21.21 -7.08 -12.14
CA VAL A 52 -20.82 -8.47 -12.37
C VAL A 52 -19.31 -8.57 -12.18
N THR A 53 -18.90 -9.15 -11.06
CA THR A 53 -17.50 -9.38 -10.72
C THR A 53 -17.10 -10.82 -11.02
N ASN A 54 -15.88 -11.04 -11.51
CA ASN A 54 -15.33 -12.39 -11.64
C ASN A 54 -15.07 -12.99 -10.24
N LYS A 55 -15.38 -14.27 -10.01
CA LYS A 55 -15.10 -14.96 -8.74
C LYS A 55 -13.62 -14.88 -8.34
N ARG A 56 -12.70 -14.89 -9.33
CA ARG A 56 -11.26 -14.69 -9.09
C ARG A 56 -10.95 -13.29 -8.55
N ASP A 57 -11.58 -12.26 -9.10
CA ASP A 57 -11.37 -10.87 -8.68
C ASP A 57 -11.89 -10.65 -7.25
N SER A 58 -13.07 -11.20 -6.93
CA SER A 58 -13.64 -11.16 -5.57
C SER A 58 -12.75 -11.82 -4.51
N ASN A 59 -12.16 -12.98 -4.82
CA ASN A 59 -11.20 -13.65 -3.94
C ASN A 59 -9.89 -12.84 -3.81
N PHE A 60 -9.42 -12.25 -4.91
CA PHE A 60 -8.22 -11.42 -4.90
C PHE A 60 -8.41 -10.14 -4.07
N ILE A 61 -9.56 -9.47 -4.16
CA ILE A 61 -9.91 -8.31 -3.34
C ILE A 61 -9.93 -8.68 -1.85
N SER A 62 -10.54 -9.82 -1.51
CA SER A 62 -10.55 -10.32 -0.12
C SER A 62 -9.12 -10.56 0.40
N PHE A 63 -8.23 -11.11 -0.43
CA PHE A 63 -6.82 -11.25 -0.10
C PHE A 63 -6.10 -9.90 0.02
N ALA A 64 -6.36 -8.95 -0.88
CA ALA A 64 -5.78 -7.61 -0.84
C ALA A 64 -6.16 -6.86 0.45
N TYR A 65 -7.38 -7.08 0.98
CA TYR A 65 -7.78 -6.55 2.30
C TYR A 65 -6.90 -7.08 3.43
N VAL A 66 -6.58 -8.38 3.44
CA VAL A 66 -5.68 -8.97 4.45
C VAL A 66 -4.30 -8.33 4.35
N VAL A 67 -3.78 -8.16 3.13
CA VAL A 67 -2.48 -7.50 2.91
C VAL A 67 -2.52 -6.03 3.35
N LEU A 68 -3.62 -5.32 3.13
CA LEU A 68 -3.78 -3.94 3.58
C LEU A 68 -3.77 -3.80 5.10
N ILE A 69 -4.39 -4.75 5.83
CA ILE A 69 -4.31 -4.79 7.30
C ILE A 69 -2.87 -5.01 7.74
N ILE A 70 -2.17 -5.98 7.14
CA ILE A 70 -0.75 -6.26 7.44
C ILE A 70 0.10 -5.02 7.16
N ALA A 71 -0.07 -4.38 6.01
CA ALA A 71 0.66 -3.17 5.64
C ALA A 71 0.41 -2.02 6.62
N THR A 72 -0.82 -1.91 7.15
CA THR A 72 -1.18 -0.89 8.16
C THR A 72 -0.49 -1.15 9.50
N ILE A 73 -0.41 -2.42 9.92
CA ILE A 73 0.33 -2.81 11.13
C ILE A 73 1.84 -2.53 10.95
N THR A 74 2.38 -2.87 9.78
CA THR A 74 3.78 -2.59 9.45
C THR A 74 4.06 -1.09 9.41
N TRP A 75 3.15 -0.28 8.88
CA TRP A 75 3.24 1.17 8.91
C TRP A 75 3.29 1.70 10.34
N TYR A 76 2.38 1.26 11.21
CA TYR A 76 2.40 1.65 12.62
C TYR A 76 3.71 1.25 13.31
N THR A 77 4.20 0.04 13.03
CA THR A 77 5.47 -0.48 13.56
C THR A 77 6.66 0.35 13.08
N CYS A 78 6.69 0.73 11.80
CA CYS A 78 7.73 1.59 11.24
C CYS A 78 7.75 2.96 11.91
N ASN A 79 6.57 3.56 12.16
CA ASN A 79 6.47 4.82 12.89
C ASN A 79 7.01 4.66 14.31
N HIS A 80 6.58 3.61 15.03
CA HIS A 80 7.04 3.37 16.40
C HIS A 80 8.56 3.15 16.49
N LEU A 81 9.14 2.35 15.59
CA LEU A 81 10.58 2.10 15.54
C LEU A 81 11.36 3.36 15.13
N SER A 82 10.81 4.19 14.24
CA SER A 82 11.46 5.42 13.79
C SER A 82 11.57 6.49 14.87
N PHE A 83 10.70 6.47 15.89
CA PHE A 83 10.82 7.33 17.07
C PHE A 83 11.89 6.85 18.07
N SER A 84 12.42 5.63 17.90
CA SER A 84 13.55 5.16 18.70
C SER A 84 14.86 5.72 18.13
N LEU A 85 15.70 6.32 18.98
CA LEU A 85 17.00 6.92 18.59
C LEU A 85 18.11 5.88 18.28
N GLU A 86 17.79 4.58 18.32
CA GLU A 86 18.74 3.52 18.02
C GLU A 86 18.87 3.34 16.50
N SER A 87 20.09 3.54 15.98
CA SER A 87 20.42 3.43 14.56
C SER A 87 20.00 2.09 13.93
N GLU A 88 20.12 0.98 14.68
CA GLU A 88 19.68 -0.34 14.22
C GLU A 88 18.17 -0.37 13.94
N LYS A 89 17.35 0.20 14.84
CA LYS A 89 15.89 0.25 14.70
C LYS A 89 15.45 1.08 13.49
N LEU A 90 16.22 2.10 13.11
CA LEU A 90 15.98 2.90 11.91
C LEU A 90 16.22 2.10 10.63
N VAL A 91 17.31 1.33 10.59
CA VAL A 91 17.60 0.44 9.46
C VAL A 91 16.52 -0.63 9.33
N TYR A 92 16.08 -1.23 10.44
CA TYR A 92 14.97 -2.18 10.44
C TYR A 92 13.66 -1.56 9.93
N SER A 93 13.33 -0.34 10.37
CA SER A 93 12.14 0.37 9.88
C SER A 93 12.22 0.64 8.37
N ALA A 94 13.39 0.99 7.85
CA ALA A 94 13.59 1.20 6.41
C ALA A 94 13.37 -0.10 5.62
N TRP A 95 13.91 -1.23 6.07
CA TRP A 95 13.72 -2.53 5.43
C TRP A 95 12.26 -3.01 5.46
N LEU A 96 11.55 -2.80 6.57
CA LEU A 96 10.12 -3.13 6.70
C LEU A 96 9.25 -2.28 5.76
N GLY A 97 9.55 -0.99 5.64
CA GLY A 97 8.87 -0.11 4.69
C GLY A 97 9.13 -0.54 3.24
N LEU A 98 10.38 -0.87 2.92
CA LEU A 98 10.80 -1.31 1.59
C LEU A 98 10.13 -2.64 1.19
N SER A 99 10.10 -3.63 2.09
CA SER A 99 9.49 -4.94 1.80
C SER A 99 7.99 -4.81 1.52
N THR A 100 7.28 -4.01 2.33
CA THR A 100 5.84 -3.75 2.15
C THR A 100 5.57 -3.04 0.82
N TYR A 101 6.44 -2.13 0.43
CA TYR A 101 6.38 -1.43 -0.86
C TYR A 101 6.53 -2.40 -2.03
N PHE A 102 7.54 -3.28 -2.01
CA PHE A 102 7.72 -4.30 -3.05
C PHE A 102 6.53 -5.27 -3.14
N ILE A 103 5.99 -5.72 -2.00
CA ILE A 103 4.79 -6.58 -1.98
C ILE A 103 3.61 -5.88 -2.65
N SER A 104 3.41 -4.58 -2.38
CA SER A 104 2.32 -3.80 -2.96
C SER A 104 2.48 -3.63 -4.47
N ILE A 105 3.71 -3.42 -4.96
CA ILE A 105 4.00 -3.41 -6.40
C ILE A 105 3.68 -4.76 -7.05
N ILE A 106 4.15 -5.86 -6.45
CA ILE A 106 3.92 -7.21 -6.99
C ILE A 106 2.41 -7.49 -7.09
N LEU A 107 1.65 -7.15 -6.05
CA LEU A 107 0.20 -7.33 -6.07
C LEU A 107 -0.48 -6.47 -7.14
N THR A 108 0.03 -5.25 -7.36
CA THR A 108 -0.48 -4.37 -8.41
C THR A 108 -0.31 -5.04 -9.78
N PHE A 109 0.89 -5.56 -10.07
CA PHE A 109 1.15 -6.30 -11.31
C PHE A 109 0.31 -7.57 -11.44
N ILE A 110 0.09 -8.31 -10.34
CA ILE A 110 -0.75 -9.51 -10.37
C ILE A 110 -2.19 -9.13 -10.70
N LYS A 111 -2.73 -8.08 -10.08
CA LYS A 111 -4.10 -7.61 -10.33
C LYS A 111 -4.30 -7.17 -11.78
N GLU A 112 -3.32 -6.51 -12.38
CA GLU A 112 -3.39 -6.13 -13.80
C GLU A 112 -3.53 -7.35 -14.74
N ARG A 113 -3.01 -8.51 -14.33
CA ARG A 113 -3.08 -9.77 -15.11
C ARG A 113 -4.34 -10.60 -14.86
N ILE A 114 -5.12 -10.29 -13.83
CA ILE A 114 -6.41 -10.94 -13.51
C ILE A 114 -7.55 -10.25 -14.27
#